data_AF-A0A0F9Q8C9-F1
#
_entry.id   AF-A0A0F9Q8C9-F1
#
_cell.length_a   1.000
_cell.length_b   1.000
_cell.length_c   1.000
_cell.angle_alpha   90.00
_cell.angle_beta   90.00
_cell.angle_gamma   90.00
#
_symmetry.space_group_name_H-M   'P 1'
#
loop_
_entity.id
_entity.type
_entity.pdbx_description
1 polymer ?
#
loop_
_entity_poly.entity_id
_entity_poly.type
_entity_poly.pdbx_seq_one_letter_code
_entity_poly.pdbx_strand_id
1 'polypeptide(L)'
;MQEYPRLISIRVVNFQIIVDSTLELGNLTVLCGAGDVGKSAFLRAIRAVCLNDAVDEDIRHGTKQTEVTLTFEDGTEIIWSKALKKGGCYRMGDTEYNKCNGQVPEAIAEYLGIGSIEVDSTTTLTPQLSDQHDLPFIIMETGSKRARILGKATRLDLVITAQMQCKKELDQTRRAATEAATSLTIVEEQLEAIPDYKDIENDLNGVEGDIKTLQESLERADQAENLVDRIEEAHSRATALDVAPLYAKLDVAAESLDRAECLQCLAKRIPELTKEMEDRGKRVGDHKEALESFQEQLTATCIEAGICEACNGLLSHEECTG
;
A
#
# COMPACT_ATOMS: atom_id res chain seq x y z
N MET A 1 33.30 15.04 -59.04
CA MET A 1 32.55 16.25 -59.43
C MET A 1 31.64 15.80 -60.56
N GLN A 2 30.33 15.85 -60.37
CA GLN A 2 29.39 15.44 -61.41
C GLN A 2 29.50 16.46 -62.54
N GLU A 3 29.88 15.98 -63.72
CA GLU A 3 30.04 16.82 -64.90
C GLU A 3 28.70 16.83 -65.63
N TYR A 4 28.09 18.01 -65.75
CA TYR A 4 26.82 18.17 -66.44
C TYR A 4 27.10 18.42 -67.92
N PRO A 5 26.52 17.63 -68.83
CA PRO A 5 26.75 17.78 -70.26
C PRO A 5 26.19 19.12 -70.74
N ARG A 6 26.88 19.74 -71.69
CA ARG A 6 26.50 21.04 -72.21
C ARG A 6 25.27 20.93 -73.10
N LEU A 7 24.31 21.84 -72.90
CA LEU A 7 23.18 22.02 -73.81
C LEU A 7 23.67 22.67 -75.12
N ILE A 8 23.48 21.98 -76.24
CA ILE A 8 23.94 22.42 -77.57
C ILE A 8 22.81 23.01 -78.41
N SER A 9 21.60 22.48 -78.32
CA SER A 9 20.48 22.99 -79.10
C SER A 9 19.15 22.85 -78.37
N ILE A 10 18.23 23.76 -78.69
CA ILE A 10 16.87 23.78 -78.17
C ILE A 10 15.91 23.91 -79.36
N ARG A 11 14.96 22.98 -79.48
CA ARG A 11 13.86 23.08 -80.44
C ARG A 11 12.54 23.28 -79.71
N VAL A 12 11.77 24.27 -80.12
CA VAL A 12 10.46 24.63 -79.54
C VAL A 12 9.40 24.56 -80.62
N VAL A 13 8.33 23.79 -80.37
CA VAL A 13 7.22 23.58 -81.29
C VAL A 13 5.90 23.94 -80.61
N ASN A 14 5.10 24.77 -81.28
CA ASN A 14 3.76 25.19 -80.84
C ASN A 14 3.71 25.78 -79.42
N PHE A 15 4.70 26.58 -79.04
CA PHE A 15 4.75 27.28 -77.75
C PHE A 15 4.43 28.77 -77.94
N GLN A 16 3.25 29.21 -77.50
CA GLN A 16 2.77 30.58 -77.66
C GLN A 16 2.88 31.09 -79.11
N ILE A 17 3.69 32.13 -79.34
CA ILE A 17 3.91 32.69 -80.68
C ILE A 17 4.82 31.82 -81.57
N ILE A 18 5.55 30.88 -81.00
CA ILE A 18 6.50 30.01 -81.72
C ILE A 18 5.75 28.87 -82.40
N VAL A 19 5.94 28.73 -83.72
CA VAL A 19 5.40 27.61 -84.52
C VAL A 19 6.35 26.42 -84.45
N ASP A 20 7.56 26.59 -84.96
CA ASP A 20 8.67 25.65 -84.89
C ASP A 20 9.95 26.48 -85.01
N SER A 21 10.80 26.44 -83.99
CA SER A 21 12.04 27.20 -83.96
C SER A 21 13.11 26.39 -83.26
N THR A 22 14.29 26.32 -83.87
CA THR A 22 15.47 25.67 -83.30
C THR A 22 16.55 26.71 -83.07
N LEU A 23 17.20 26.66 -81.91
CA LEU A 23 18.28 27.56 -81.51
C LEU A 23 19.50 26.73 -81.13
N GLU A 24 20.61 26.99 -81.81
CA GLU A 24 21.93 26.47 -81.44
C GLU A 24 22.56 27.36 -80.37
N LEU A 25 23.12 26.77 -79.32
CA LEU A 25 23.65 27.45 -78.16
C LEU A 25 25.19 27.47 -78.14
N GLY A 26 25.74 28.67 -78.08
CA GLY A 26 27.12 28.92 -77.69
C GLY A 26 27.30 28.91 -76.16
N ASN A 27 28.54 29.13 -75.70
CA ASN A 27 28.82 29.38 -74.27
C ASN A 27 28.10 30.63 -73.75
N LEU A 28 27.90 31.61 -74.63
CA LEU A 28 27.09 32.79 -74.42
C LEU A 28 26.20 32.97 -75.65
N THR A 29 24.89 32.91 -75.44
CA THR A 29 23.90 33.13 -76.49
C THR A 29 23.02 34.30 -76.08
N VAL A 30 22.96 35.33 -76.92
CA VAL A 30 22.18 36.55 -76.65
C VAL A 30 21.05 36.63 -77.66
N LEU A 31 19.80 36.62 -77.16
CA LEU A 31 18.61 36.75 -77.99
C LEU A 31 18.25 38.22 -78.19
N CYS A 32 18.58 38.76 -79.37
CA CYS A 32 18.26 40.13 -79.77
C CYS A 32 17.04 40.18 -80.70
N GLY A 33 16.24 41.23 -80.60
CA GLY A 33 15.06 41.42 -81.45
C GLY A 33 14.13 42.50 -80.89
N ALA A 34 13.11 42.88 -81.65
CA ALA A 34 12.07 43.79 -81.18
C ALA A 34 11.30 43.20 -79.97
N GLY A 35 10.54 44.05 -79.27
CA GLY A 35 9.57 43.59 -78.28
C GLY A 35 8.53 42.65 -78.91
N ASP A 36 7.99 41.73 -78.12
CA ASP A 36 6.87 40.85 -78.50
C ASP A 36 7.08 39.90 -79.68
N VAL A 37 8.33 39.68 -80.09
CA VAL A 37 8.68 38.69 -81.14
C VAL A 37 8.77 37.25 -80.62
N GLY A 38 8.62 37.05 -79.30
CA GLY A 38 8.66 35.71 -78.68
C GLY A 38 9.96 35.35 -77.97
N LYS A 39 10.87 36.30 -77.72
CA LYS A 39 12.07 36.08 -76.90
C LYS A 39 11.72 35.53 -75.51
N SER A 40 10.76 36.16 -74.84
CA SER A 40 10.27 35.70 -73.54
C SER A 40 9.47 34.39 -73.63
N ALA A 41 8.86 34.08 -74.79
CA ALA A 41 8.20 32.80 -75.00
C ALA A 41 9.22 31.65 -75.10
N PHE A 42 10.37 31.90 -75.74
CA PHE A 42 11.47 30.94 -75.82
C PHE A 42 12.07 30.66 -74.43
N LEU A 43 12.32 31.69 -73.62
CA LEU A 43 12.79 31.51 -72.25
C LEU A 43 11.79 30.75 -71.37
N ARG A 44 10.48 31.03 -71.53
CA ARG A 44 9.42 30.27 -70.85
C ARG A 44 9.35 28.82 -71.30
N ALA A 45 9.60 28.53 -72.58
CA ALA A 45 9.67 27.16 -73.09
C ALA A 45 10.83 26.38 -72.42
N ILE A 46 12.00 26.99 -72.27
CA ILE A 46 13.14 26.37 -71.56
C ILE A 46 12.76 26.09 -70.10
N ARG A 47 12.18 27.09 -69.43
CA ARG A 47 11.73 26.98 -68.04
C ARG A 47 10.71 25.84 -67.87
N ALA A 48 9.76 25.72 -68.78
CA ALA A 48 8.75 24.67 -68.79
C ALA A 48 9.35 23.27 -68.83
N VAL A 49 10.40 23.04 -69.63
CA VAL A 49 11.10 21.74 -69.64
C VAL A 49 11.78 21.49 -68.30
N CYS A 50 12.47 22.50 -67.76
CA CYS A 50 13.29 22.36 -66.57
C CYS A 50 12.50 22.26 -65.27
N LEU A 51 11.27 22.80 -65.20
CA LEU A 51 10.47 22.88 -63.98
C LEU A 51 9.07 22.24 -64.09
N ASN A 52 8.66 21.80 -65.28
CA ASN A 52 7.31 21.28 -65.56
C ASN A 52 6.16 22.23 -65.17
N ASP A 53 6.37 23.55 -65.29
CA ASP A 53 5.44 24.58 -64.80
C ASP A 53 4.53 25.19 -65.88
N ALA A 54 4.55 24.67 -67.10
CA ALA A 54 3.72 25.19 -68.19
C ALA A 54 2.22 24.93 -68.01
N VAL A 55 1.44 25.95 -68.37
CA VAL A 55 -0.02 25.95 -68.37
C VAL A 55 -0.58 25.77 -69.78
N ASP A 56 -1.88 25.51 -69.90
CA ASP A 56 -2.53 25.33 -71.20
C ASP A 56 -2.44 26.60 -72.08
N GLU A 57 -2.29 27.78 -71.48
CA GLU A 57 -2.07 29.07 -72.17
C GLU A 57 -0.69 29.18 -72.82
N ASP A 58 0.28 28.35 -72.42
CA ASP A 58 1.58 28.29 -73.08
C ASP A 58 1.52 27.53 -74.41
N ILE A 59 0.47 26.73 -74.63
CA ILE A 59 0.25 26.05 -75.91
C ILE A 59 -0.21 27.09 -76.94
N ARG A 60 0.42 27.08 -78.11
CA ARG A 60 0.08 27.97 -79.22
C ARG A 60 -1.42 27.87 -79.58
N HIS A 61 -2.07 29.01 -79.72
CA HIS A 61 -3.48 29.08 -80.14
C HIS A 61 -3.73 28.30 -81.44
N GLY A 62 -4.80 27.50 -81.44
CA GLY A 62 -5.18 26.65 -82.57
C GLY A 62 -4.47 25.28 -82.61
N THR A 63 -3.54 25.03 -81.69
CA THR A 63 -2.84 23.73 -81.58
C THR A 63 -3.30 22.97 -80.34
N LYS A 64 -3.08 21.65 -80.32
CA LYS A 64 -3.51 20.77 -79.22
C LYS A 64 -2.38 20.38 -78.26
N GLN A 65 -1.14 20.62 -78.66
CA GLN A 65 0.05 20.16 -77.96
C GLN A 65 1.24 21.04 -78.30
N THR A 66 2.12 21.23 -77.30
CA THR A 66 3.45 21.84 -77.45
C THR A 66 4.52 20.80 -77.14
N GLU A 67 5.69 20.98 -77.73
CA GLU A 67 6.86 20.15 -77.52
C GLU A 67 8.10 21.03 -77.46
N VAL A 68 9.00 20.68 -76.55
CA VAL A 68 10.32 21.30 -76.42
C VAL A 68 11.35 20.19 -76.31
N THR A 69 12.37 20.24 -77.16
CA THR A 69 13.47 19.28 -77.19
C THR A 69 14.76 19.99 -76.81
N LEU A 70 15.49 19.40 -75.87
CA LEU A 70 16.82 19.79 -75.44
C LEU A 70 17.82 18.75 -75.91
N THR A 71 18.84 19.17 -76.65
CA THR A 71 19.91 18.29 -77.16
C THR A 71 21.21 18.63 -76.45
N PHE A 72 21.90 17.62 -75.95
CA PHE A 72 23.14 17.74 -75.19
C PHE A 72 24.35 17.25 -75.98
N GLU A 73 25.54 17.72 -75.61
CA GLU A 73 26.81 17.39 -76.28
C GLU A 73 27.16 15.89 -76.27
N ASP A 74 26.68 15.16 -75.27
CA ASP A 74 26.85 13.71 -75.14
C ASP A 74 25.90 12.89 -76.04
N GLY A 75 25.05 13.58 -76.82
CA GLY A 75 24.06 12.97 -77.70
C GLY A 75 22.73 12.63 -77.02
N THR A 76 22.58 12.93 -75.73
CA THR A 76 21.30 12.74 -75.03
C THR A 76 20.29 13.79 -75.49
N GLU A 77 19.06 13.35 -75.73
CA GLU A 77 17.93 14.22 -76.03
C GLU A 77 16.86 14.10 -74.93
N ILE A 78 16.40 15.24 -74.43
CA ILE A 78 15.26 15.34 -73.52
C ILE A 78 14.13 16.04 -74.25
N ILE A 79 13.03 15.31 -74.46
CA ILE A 79 11.81 15.84 -75.08
C ILE A 79 10.78 16.00 -73.99
N TRP A 80 10.30 17.21 -73.80
CA TRP A 80 9.12 17.51 -72.98
C TRP A 80 7.95 17.86 -73.89
N SER A 81 6.78 17.34 -73.58
CA SER A 81 5.56 17.68 -74.30
C SER A 81 4.37 17.83 -73.38
N LYS A 82 3.45 18.72 -73.75
CA LYS A 82 2.21 18.96 -73.01
C LYS A 82 1.06 19.10 -73.98
N ALA A 83 0.03 18.29 -73.78
CA ALA A 83 -1.24 18.40 -74.50
C ALA A 83 -2.29 19.15 -73.65
N LEU A 84 -3.26 19.78 -74.33
CA LEU A 84 -4.37 20.48 -73.66
C LEU A 84 -5.04 19.59 -72.61
N LYS A 85 -5.27 20.16 -71.41
CA LYS A 85 -5.89 19.49 -70.25
C LYS A 85 -5.13 18.26 -69.75
N LYS A 86 -3.87 18.07 -70.15
CA LYS A 86 -2.99 17.01 -69.67
C LYS A 86 -1.74 17.59 -68.98
N GLY A 87 -1.11 16.75 -68.16
CA GLY A 87 0.18 17.07 -67.55
C GLY A 87 1.32 17.01 -68.57
N GLY A 88 2.46 17.61 -68.23
CA GLY A 88 3.69 17.46 -69.00
C GLY A 88 4.19 16.01 -68.97
N CYS A 89 4.67 15.54 -70.10
CA CYS A 89 5.27 14.23 -70.30
C CYS A 89 6.70 14.42 -70.78
N TYR A 90 7.61 13.53 -70.36
CA TYR A 90 9.00 13.57 -70.77
C TYR A 90 9.41 12.30 -71.50
N ARG A 91 10.40 12.43 -72.38
CA ARG A 91 11.12 11.31 -72.98
C ARG A 91 12.61 11.60 -72.94
N MET A 92 13.40 10.64 -72.47
CA MET A 92 14.86 10.70 -72.46
C MET A 92 15.38 9.37 -73.00
N GLY A 93 15.95 9.39 -74.21
CA GLY A 93 16.22 8.17 -74.99
C GLY A 93 14.95 7.33 -75.20
N ASP A 94 15.01 6.04 -74.88
CA ASP A 94 13.87 5.11 -75.00
C ASP A 94 12.89 5.16 -73.81
N THR A 95 13.18 5.95 -72.77
CA THR A 95 12.37 5.98 -71.55
C THR A 95 11.33 7.11 -71.62
N GLU A 96 10.06 6.77 -71.44
CA GLU A 96 8.95 7.73 -71.37
C GLU A 96 8.40 7.89 -69.94
N TYR A 97 8.16 9.14 -69.55
CA TYR A 97 7.57 9.54 -68.28
C TYR A 97 6.25 10.27 -68.53
N ASN A 98 5.13 9.56 -68.39
CA ASN A 98 3.80 10.06 -68.74
C ASN A 98 2.95 10.53 -67.53
N LYS A 99 3.39 10.25 -66.30
CA LYS A 99 2.66 10.57 -65.05
C LYS A 99 3.50 11.42 -64.11
N CYS A 100 3.86 12.61 -64.59
CA CYS A 100 4.77 13.50 -63.89
C CYS A 100 4.12 14.31 -62.76
N ASN A 101 2.77 14.33 -62.65
CA ASN A 101 2.02 15.04 -61.59
C ASN A 101 2.46 16.49 -61.33
N GLY A 102 2.94 17.20 -62.37
CA GLY A 102 3.44 18.58 -62.24
C GLY A 102 4.85 18.69 -61.64
N GLN A 103 5.58 17.59 -61.54
CA GLN A 103 6.98 17.54 -61.12
C GLN A 103 7.87 17.05 -62.27
N VAL A 104 9.16 17.34 -62.21
CA VAL A 104 10.15 16.78 -63.13
C VAL A 104 10.54 15.39 -62.63
N PRO A 105 10.57 14.34 -63.49
CA PRO A 105 11.07 13.03 -63.11
C PRO A 105 12.49 13.09 -62.52
N GLU A 106 12.77 12.34 -61.47
CA GLU A 106 14.05 12.37 -60.75
C GLU A 106 15.26 12.16 -61.68
N ALA A 107 15.21 11.18 -62.57
CA ALA A 107 16.28 10.93 -63.55
C ALA A 107 16.56 12.15 -64.46
N ILE A 108 15.53 12.92 -64.81
CA ILE A 108 15.68 14.12 -65.64
C ILE A 108 16.19 15.29 -64.80
N ALA A 109 15.70 15.45 -63.57
CA ALA A 109 16.16 16.49 -62.66
C ALA A 109 17.65 16.30 -62.29
N GLU A 110 18.07 15.06 -62.03
CA GLU A 110 19.47 14.71 -61.78
C GLU A 110 20.35 14.95 -63.01
N TYR A 111 19.85 14.65 -64.21
CA TYR A 111 20.58 14.88 -65.45
C TYR A 111 20.73 16.37 -65.78
N LEU A 112 19.65 17.15 -65.65
CA LEU A 112 19.66 18.59 -65.93
C LEU A 112 20.48 19.38 -64.88
N GLY A 113 20.51 18.93 -63.62
CA GLY A 113 21.13 19.67 -62.52
C GLY A 113 20.44 21.01 -62.21
N ILE A 114 19.23 21.21 -62.73
CA ILE A 114 18.39 22.38 -62.48
C ILE A 114 17.39 21.99 -61.42
N GLY A 115 17.36 22.74 -60.33
CA GLY A 115 16.53 22.45 -59.19
C GLY A 115 16.04 23.72 -58.52
N SER A 116 14.92 23.59 -57.82
CA SER A 116 14.36 24.64 -57.00
C SER A 116 14.84 24.51 -55.55
N ILE A 117 14.99 25.65 -54.88
CA ILE A 117 15.32 25.77 -53.47
C ILE A 117 14.08 26.32 -52.77
N GLU A 118 13.45 25.47 -51.96
CA GLU A 118 12.37 25.87 -51.06
C GLU A 118 12.96 26.61 -49.85
N VAL A 119 12.80 27.94 -49.84
CA VAL A 119 13.35 28.80 -48.78
C VAL A 119 12.38 28.87 -47.59
N ASP A 120 11.09 28.98 -47.89
CA ASP A 120 9.98 28.98 -46.94
C ASP A 120 8.69 28.46 -47.60
N SER A 121 7.59 28.43 -46.85
CA SER A 121 6.29 27.93 -47.32
C SER A 121 5.71 28.68 -48.52
N THR A 122 6.23 29.85 -48.84
CA THR A 122 5.72 30.74 -49.89
C THR A 122 6.74 31.05 -50.99
N THR A 123 8.01 30.77 -50.73
CA THR A 123 9.11 31.18 -51.59
C THR A 123 9.91 29.98 -52.04
N THR A 124 9.85 29.73 -53.33
CA THR A 124 10.70 28.76 -54.04
C THR A 124 11.55 29.55 -55.02
N LEU A 125 12.86 29.30 -55.02
CA LEU A 125 13.81 30.00 -55.90
C LEU A 125 14.50 29.00 -56.82
N THR A 126 14.80 29.41 -58.06
CA THR A 126 15.53 28.58 -59.02
C THR A 126 16.79 29.33 -59.46
N PRO A 127 17.95 29.17 -58.79
CA PRO A 127 19.14 29.99 -59.04
C PRO A 127 19.64 30.00 -60.50
N GLN A 128 19.38 28.91 -61.22
CA GLN A 128 19.80 28.70 -62.62
C GLN A 128 18.91 29.44 -63.63
N LEU A 129 17.67 29.81 -63.26
CA LEU A 129 16.67 30.41 -64.13
C LEU A 129 16.17 31.72 -63.51
N SER A 130 16.32 32.83 -64.23
CA SER A 130 15.83 34.15 -63.80
C SER A 130 14.74 34.64 -64.74
N ASP A 131 13.64 35.11 -64.16
CA ASP A 131 12.54 35.73 -64.89
C ASP A 131 12.78 37.19 -65.20
N GLN A 132 11.95 37.70 -66.11
CA GLN A 132 11.90 39.12 -66.39
C GLN A 132 11.45 39.88 -65.14
N HIS A 133 12.23 40.90 -64.75
CA HIS A 133 12.02 41.72 -63.55
C HIS A 133 12.35 41.05 -62.21
N ASP A 134 12.99 39.88 -62.21
CA ASP A 134 13.56 39.33 -60.98
C ASP A 134 14.62 40.28 -60.40
N LEU A 135 14.61 40.40 -59.08
CA LEU A 135 15.66 41.09 -58.36
C LEU A 135 16.95 40.28 -58.41
N PRO A 136 18.13 40.93 -58.36
CA PRO A 136 19.41 40.23 -58.26
C PRO A 136 19.40 39.18 -57.15
N PHE A 137 19.64 37.92 -57.52
CA PHE A 137 19.56 36.75 -56.64
C PHE A 137 20.37 36.99 -55.36
N ILE A 138 19.75 36.71 -54.20
CA ILE A 138 20.28 36.90 -52.83
C ILE A 138 20.54 38.37 -52.44
N ILE A 139 21.08 39.21 -53.31
CA ILE A 139 21.60 40.54 -52.95
C ILE A 139 20.51 41.44 -52.36
N MET A 140 19.34 41.44 -52.98
CA MET A 140 18.22 42.31 -52.58
C MET A 140 17.29 41.68 -51.50
N GLU A 141 17.61 40.47 -51.03
CA GLU A 141 16.81 39.79 -50.01
C GLU A 141 17.18 40.23 -48.58
N THR A 142 16.26 40.04 -47.62
CA THR A 142 16.50 40.35 -46.20
C THR A 142 17.61 39.47 -45.61
N GLY A 143 18.31 39.95 -44.57
CA GLY A 143 19.40 39.20 -43.93
C GLY A 143 19.01 37.78 -43.50
N SER A 144 17.83 37.63 -42.89
CA SER A 144 17.28 36.34 -42.50
C SER A 144 17.00 35.43 -43.69
N LYS A 145 16.45 35.97 -44.78
CA LYS A 145 16.15 35.19 -45.99
C LYS A 145 17.42 34.76 -46.73
N ARG A 146 18.45 35.62 -46.81
CA ARG A 146 19.77 35.25 -47.33
C ARG A 146 20.40 34.09 -46.55
N ALA A 147 20.37 34.14 -45.23
CA ALA A 147 20.90 33.08 -44.38
C ALA A 147 20.16 31.74 -44.62
N ARG A 148 18.84 31.77 -44.78
CA ARG A 148 18.05 30.58 -45.12
C ARG A 148 18.38 30.02 -46.50
N ILE A 149 18.49 30.87 -47.52
CA ILE A 149 18.88 30.47 -48.89
C ILE A 149 20.24 29.78 -48.87
N LEU A 150 21.24 30.38 -48.22
CA LEU A 150 22.58 29.80 -48.10
C LEU A 150 22.58 28.51 -47.28
N GLY A 151 21.83 28.45 -46.19
CA GLY A 151 21.68 27.25 -45.38
C GLY A 151 21.07 26.08 -46.15
N LYS A 152 20.03 26.35 -46.95
CA LYS A 152 19.39 25.36 -47.84
C LYS A 152 20.31 24.92 -48.97
N ALA A 153 20.97 25.86 -49.65
CA ALA A 153 21.89 25.56 -50.75
C ALA A 153 23.10 24.71 -50.30
N THR A 154 23.56 24.90 -49.06
CA THR A 154 24.67 24.14 -48.47
C THR A 154 24.24 22.89 -47.72
N ARG A 155 22.93 22.60 -47.64
CA ARG A 155 22.33 21.54 -46.80
C ARG A 155 22.68 21.65 -45.31
N LEU A 156 23.09 22.85 -44.86
CA LEU A 156 23.35 23.13 -43.45
C LEU A 156 22.06 23.17 -42.64
N ASP A 157 20.94 23.48 -43.30
CA ASP A 157 19.61 23.45 -42.71
C ASP A 157 19.28 22.10 -42.06
N LEU A 158 19.68 20.98 -42.68
CA LEU A 158 19.47 19.64 -42.12
C LEU A 158 20.17 19.47 -40.77
N VAL A 159 21.41 19.96 -40.65
CA VAL A 159 22.18 19.93 -39.40
C VAL A 159 21.52 20.81 -38.34
N ILE A 160 21.08 22.01 -38.73
CA ILE A 160 20.41 22.95 -37.83
C ILE A 160 19.08 22.38 -37.34
N THR A 161 18.28 21.77 -38.22
CA THR A 161 17.01 21.13 -37.86
C THR A 161 17.23 19.94 -36.92
N ALA A 162 18.23 19.10 -37.19
CA ALA A 162 18.60 18.01 -36.29
C ALA A 162 19.02 18.54 -34.90
N GLN A 163 19.85 19.59 -34.85
CA GLN A 163 20.24 20.22 -33.60
C GLN A 163 19.03 20.75 -32.81
N MET A 164 18.06 21.37 -33.47
CA MET A 164 16.83 21.84 -32.83
C MET A 164 15.99 20.70 -32.27
N GLN A 165 15.88 19.58 -32.99
CA GLN A 165 15.17 18.38 -32.52
C GLN A 165 15.85 17.78 -31.29
N CYS A 166 17.17 17.57 -31.33
CA CYS A 166 17.94 17.08 -30.18
C CYS A 166 17.78 17.99 -28.96
N LYS A 167 17.80 19.32 -29.16
CA LYS A 167 17.57 20.26 -28.06
C LYS A 167 16.17 20.13 -27.46
N LYS A 168 15.15 19.98 -28.30
CA LYS A 168 13.76 19.79 -27.86
C LYS A 168 13.61 18.50 -27.04
N GLU A 169 14.19 17.40 -27.51
CA GLU A 169 14.20 16.11 -26.80
C GLU A 169 14.94 16.19 -25.47
N LEU A 170 16.09 16.88 -25.44
CA LEU A 170 16.85 17.13 -24.21
C LEU A 170 16.03 17.91 -23.20
N ASP A 171 15.37 18.99 -23.63
CA ASP A 171 14.54 19.82 -22.75
C ASP A 171 13.32 19.03 -22.21
N GLN A 172 12.71 18.18 -23.03
CA GLN A 172 11.62 17.29 -22.61
C GLN A 172 12.07 16.25 -21.59
N THR A 173 13.19 15.56 -21.87
CA THR A 173 13.77 14.55 -20.99
C THR A 173 14.16 15.16 -19.65
N ARG A 174 14.72 16.36 -19.66
CA ARG A 174 15.09 17.08 -18.44
C ARG A 174 13.86 17.41 -17.59
N ARG A 175 12.75 17.85 -18.19
CA ARG A 175 11.49 18.08 -17.46
C ARG A 175 10.95 16.79 -16.84
N ALA A 176 10.87 15.72 -17.62
CA ALA A 176 10.41 14.42 -17.13
C ALA A 176 11.28 13.89 -15.98
N ALA A 177 12.60 14.04 -16.06
CA ALA A 177 13.51 13.66 -14.98
C ALA A 177 13.27 14.49 -13.70
N THR A 178 12.93 15.78 -13.85
CA THR A 178 12.64 16.66 -12.70
C THR A 178 11.31 16.27 -12.04
N GLU A 179 10.29 15.98 -12.84
CA GLU A 179 8.98 15.48 -12.38
C GLU A 179 9.12 14.11 -11.69
N ALA A 180 9.91 13.20 -12.26
CA ALA A 180 10.21 11.90 -11.66
C ALA A 180 10.93 12.06 -10.31
N ALA A 181 11.90 12.97 -10.20
CA ALA A 181 12.57 13.24 -8.93
C ALA A 181 11.60 13.78 -7.87
N THR A 182 10.71 14.71 -8.24
CA THR A 182 9.70 15.24 -7.29
C THR A 182 8.66 14.20 -6.87
N SER A 183 8.25 13.30 -7.75
CA SER A 183 7.32 12.22 -7.39
C SER A 183 7.99 11.19 -6.50
N LEU A 184 9.27 10.90 -6.72
CA LEU A 184 10.05 10.01 -5.87
C LEU A 184 10.13 10.56 -4.44
N THR A 185 10.43 11.85 -4.26
CA THR A 185 10.44 12.47 -2.92
C THR A 185 9.07 12.41 -2.23
N ILE A 186 7.97 12.61 -2.98
CA ILE A 186 6.62 12.52 -2.40
C ILE A 186 6.30 11.08 -1.96
N VAL A 187 6.69 10.08 -2.77
CA VAL A 187 6.47 8.67 -2.46
C VAL A 187 7.32 8.24 -1.26
N GLU A 188 8.56 8.73 -1.15
CA GLU A 188 9.42 8.50 0.02
C GLU A 188 8.81 9.09 1.29
N GLU A 189 8.32 10.33 1.25
CA GLU A 189 7.60 10.95 2.39
C GLU A 189 6.34 10.15 2.77
N GLN A 190 5.59 9.65 1.79
CA GLN A 190 4.42 8.80 2.05
C GLN A 190 4.80 7.45 2.68
N LEU A 191 5.92 6.87 2.29
CA LEU A 191 6.45 5.64 2.87
C LEU A 191 6.89 5.83 4.32
N GLU A 192 7.57 6.94 4.64
CA GLU A 192 7.95 7.27 6.02
C GLU A 192 6.73 7.55 6.91
N ALA A 193 5.64 8.07 6.36
CA ALA A 193 4.41 8.34 7.10
C ALA A 193 3.60 7.08 7.45
N ILE A 194 3.91 5.92 6.87
CA ILE A 194 3.22 4.66 7.20
C ILE A 194 3.75 4.17 8.56
N PRO A 195 2.90 4.08 9.60
CA PRO A 195 3.32 3.57 10.91
C PRO A 195 3.84 2.13 10.80
N ASP A 196 4.84 1.79 11.64
CA ASP A 196 5.44 0.46 11.65
C ASP A 196 4.36 -0.59 11.95
N TYR A 197 4.14 -1.49 11.00
CA TYR A 197 3.09 -2.50 11.09
C TYR A 197 3.26 -3.38 12.34
N LYS A 198 4.51 -3.54 12.81
CA LYS A 198 4.82 -4.35 14.00
C LYS A 198 4.32 -3.71 15.28
N ASP A 199 4.36 -2.38 15.37
CA ASP A 199 3.87 -1.68 16.56
C ASP A 199 2.33 -1.80 16.64
N ILE A 200 1.65 -1.67 15.50
CA ILE A 200 0.21 -1.91 15.42
C ILE A 200 -0.14 -3.36 15.78
N GLU A 201 0.65 -4.33 15.32
CA GLU A 201 0.46 -5.75 15.65
C GLU A 201 0.67 -6.02 17.15
N ASN A 202 1.66 -5.39 17.78
CA ASN A 202 1.89 -5.47 19.22
C ASN A 202 0.75 -4.85 20.02
N ASP A 203 0.26 -3.67 19.61
CA ASP A 203 -0.88 -3.01 20.23
C ASP A 203 -2.13 -3.88 20.13
N LEU A 204 -2.37 -4.52 18.98
CA LEU A 204 -3.48 -5.43 18.78
C LEU A 204 -3.42 -6.62 19.73
N ASN A 205 -2.24 -7.25 19.86
CA ASN A 205 -2.02 -8.37 20.78
C ASN A 205 -2.22 -7.95 22.25
N GLY A 206 -1.82 -6.72 22.60
CA GLY A 206 -2.07 -6.14 23.93
C GLY A 206 -3.56 -6.00 24.24
N VAL A 207 -4.30 -5.40 23.31
CA VAL A 207 -5.76 -5.25 23.42
C VAL A 207 -6.47 -6.61 23.49
N GLU A 208 -6.03 -7.61 22.73
CA GLU A 208 -6.57 -8.98 22.83
C GLU A 208 -6.32 -9.58 24.23
N GLY A 209 -5.15 -9.35 24.82
CA GLY A 209 -4.85 -9.75 26.20
C GLY A 209 -5.74 -9.06 27.23
N ASP A 210 -5.97 -7.76 27.07
CA ASP A 210 -6.86 -6.97 27.93
C ASP A 210 -8.31 -7.44 27.83
N ILE A 211 -8.80 -7.76 26.62
CA ILE A 211 -10.13 -8.34 26.42
C ILE A 211 -10.26 -9.65 27.17
N LYS A 212 -9.24 -10.51 27.12
CA LYS A 212 -9.26 -11.80 27.80
C LYS A 212 -9.29 -11.64 29.32
N THR A 213 -8.50 -10.73 29.88
CA THR A 213 -8.54 -10.45 31.34
C THR A 213 -9.85 -9.83 31.78
N LEU A 214 -10.46 -8.97 30.96
CA LEU A 214 -11.81 -8.44 31.21
C LEU A 214 -12.86 -9.55 31.21
N GLN A 215 -12.79 -10.50 30.28
CA GLN A 215 -13.68 -11.67 30.27
C GLN A 215 -13.53 -12.52 31.53
N GLU A 216 -12.30 -12.81 31.96
CA GLU A 216 -12.05 -13.54 33.21
C GLU A 216 -12.56 -12.78 34.44
N SER A 217 -12.45 -11.45 34.45
CA SER A 217 -12.95 -10.62 35.54
C SER A 217 -14.48 -10.59 35.58
N LEU A 218 -15.13 -10.60 34.41
CA LEU A 218 -16.58 -10.68 34.28
C LEU A 218 -17.10 -12.02 34.81
N GLU A 219 -16.46 -13.14 34.44
CA GLU A 219 -16.80 -14.46 34.97
C GLU A 219 -16.66 -14.54 36.50
N ARG A 220 -15.63 -13.90 37.07
CA ARG A 220 -15.47 -13.82 38.53
C ARG A 220 -16.57 -12.98 39.18
N ALA A 221 -17.00 -11.89 38.54
CA ALA A 221 -18.10 -11.07 39.03
C ALA A 221 -19.42 -11.87 39.03
N ASP A 222 -19.72 -12.59 37.95
CA ASP A 222 -20.89 -13.47 37.86
C ASP A 222 -20.88 -14.56 38.94
N GLN A 223 -19.71 -15.14 39.24
CA GLN A 223 -19.56 -16.12 40.33
C GLN A 223 -19.79 -15.48 41.71
N ALA A 224 -19.33 -14.25 41.92
CA ALA A 224 -19.54 -13.53 43.16
C ALA A 224 -21.03 -13.19 43.36
N GLU A 225 -21.73 -12.77 42.31
CA GLU A 225 -23.17 -12.51 42.34
C GLU A 225 -23.95 -13.78 42.72
N ASN A 226 -23.64 -14.92 42.09
CA ASN A 226 -24.22 -16.22 42.48
C ASN A 226 -23.95 -16.62 43.94
N LEU A 227 -22.78 -16.26 44.49
CA LEU A 227 -22.48 -16.54 45.90
C LEU A 227 -23.27 -15.63 46.84
N VAL A 228 -23.49 -14.37 46.47
CA VAL A 228 -24.34 -13.45 47.22
C VAL A 228 -25.77 -13.99 47.27
N ASP A 229 -26.33 -14.40 46.14
CA ASP A 229 -27.67 -15.02 46.09
C ASP A 229 -27.78 -16.23 47.01
N ARG A 230 -26.76 -17.10 47.02
CA ARG A 230 -26.71 -18.27 47.91
C ARG A 230 -26.59 -17.90 49.39
N ILE A 231 -25.89 -16.82 49.71
CA ILE A 231 -25.77 -16.31 51.08
C ILE A 231 -27.11 -15.72 51.53
N GLU A 232 -27.80 -14.97 50.66
CA GLU A 232 -29.15 -14.47 50.96
C GLU A 232 -30.14 -15.62 51.18
N GLU A 233 -30.09 -16.68 50.35
CA GLU A 233 -30.90 -17.87 50.54
C GLU A 233 -30.57 -18.57 51.88
N ALA A 234 -29.29 -18.73 52.22
CA ALA A 234 -28.88 -19.30 53.49
C ALA A 234 -29.30 -18.44 54.69
N HIS A 235 -29.23 -17.11 54.56
CA HIS A 235 -29.62 -16.18 55.60
C HIS A 235 -31.13 -16.17 55.84
N SER A 236 -31.94 -16.23 54.78
CA SER A 236 -33.40 -16.38 54.90
C SER A 236 -33.78 -17.72 55.56
N ARG A 237 -33.06 -18.81 55.25
CA ARG A 237 -33.23 -20.10 55.92
C ARG A 237 -32.82 -20.06 57.40
N ALA A 238 -31.74 -19.36 57.75
CA ALA A 238 -31.28 -19.24 59.13
C ALA A 238 -32.23 -18.41 60.00
N THR A 239 -32.80 -17.33 59.46
CA THR A 239 -33.78 -16.49 60.15
C THR A 239 -35.16 -17.15 60.30
N ALA A 240 -35.49 -18.11 59.44
CA ALA A 240 -36.70 -18.92 59.56
C ALA A 240 -36.63 -20.02 60.65
N LEU A 241 -35.45 -20.33 61.20
CA LEU A 241 -35.34 -21.25 62.33
C LEU A 241 -35.72 -20.54 63.63
N ASP A 242 -36.89 -20.86 64.17
CA ASP A 242 -37.29 -20.47 65.52
C ASP A 242 -36.48 -21.27 66.56
N VAL A 243 -35.52 -20.58 67.19
CA VAL A 243 -34.59 -21.16 68.18
C VAL A 243 -35.16 -21.18 69.60
N ALA A 244 -36.32 -20.55 69.83
CA ALA A 244 -36.97 -20.49 71.14
C ALA A 244 -37.26 -21.88 71.77
N PRO A 245 -37.66 -22.93 71.01
CA PRO A 245 -37.89 -24.27 71.57
C PRO A 245 -36.60 -24.96 72.03
N LEU A 246 -35.44 -24.60 71.47
CA LEU A 246 -34.15 -25.19 71.80
C LEU A 246 -33.60 -24.63 73.12
N TYR A 247 -33.76 -23.33 73.36
CA TYR A 247 -33.39 -22.72 74.64
C TYR A 247 -34.22 -23.27 75.81
N ALA A 248 -35.53 -23.46 75.62
CA ALA A 248 -36.38 -24.08 76.64
C ALA A 248 -35.94 -25.51 77.00
N LYS A 249 -35.43 -26.28 76.04
CA LYS A 249 -34.88 -27.63 76.30
C LYS A 249 -33.53 -27.58 77.02
N LEU A 250 -32.70 -26.58 76.74
CA LEU A 250 -31.41 -26.39 77.41
C LEU A 250 -31.58 -25.97 78.87
N ASP A 251 -32.56 -25.11 79.18
CA ASP A 251 -32.85 -24.73 80.57
C ASP A 251 -33.30 -25.93 81.41
N VAL A 252 -34.16 -26.79 80.85
CA VAL A 252 -34.57 -28.05 81.51
C VAL A 252 -33.38 -28.98 81.75
N ALA A 253 -32.43 -29.04 80.81
CA ALA A 253 -31.21 -29.82 80.95
C ALA A 253 -30.28 -29.25 82.04
N ALA A 254 -30.15 -27.93 82.15
CA ALA A 254 -29.38 -27.27 83.20
C ALA A 254 -29.95 -27.56 84.60
N GLU A 255 -31.27 -27.47 84.78
CA GLU A 255 -31.92 -27.85 86.06
C GLU A 255 -31.70 -29.33 86.43
N SER A 256 -31.67 -30.22 85.43
CA SER A 256 -31.39 -31.64 85.66
C SER A 256 -29.95 -31.90 86.10
N LEU A 257 -29.00 -31.06 85.66
CA LEU A 257 -27.59 -31.14 86.02
C LEU A 257 -27.37 -30.68 87.48
N ASP A 258 -27.98 -29.56 87.88
CA ASP A 258 -27.95 -29.07 89.27
C ASP A 258 -28.48 -30.12 90.26
N ARG A 259 -29.56 -30.82 89.89
CA ARG A 259 -30.09 -31.95 90.70
C ARG A 259 -29.10 -33.10 90.82
N ALA A 260 -28.36 -33.40 89.76
CA ALA A 260 -27.36 -34.48 89.76
C ALA A 260 -26.14 -34.13 90.63
N GLU A 261 -25.69 -32.88 90.64
CA GLU A 261 -24.61 -32.42 91.53
C GLU A 261 -25.01 -32.53 93.01
N CYS A 262 -26.26 -32.16 93.34
CA CYS A 262 -26.79 -32.27 94.70
C CYS A 262 -26.84 -33.73 95.20
N LEU A 263 -27.23 -34.67 94.32
CA LEU A 263 -27.18 -36.11 94.61
C LEU A 263 -25.76 -36.63 94.81
N GLN A 264 -24.78 -36.10 94.06
CA GLN A 264 -23.37 -36.49 94.20
C GLN A 264 -22.78 -36.05 95.54
N CYS A 265 -23.15 -34.86 96.05
CA CYS A 265 -22.77 -34.40 97.39
C CYS A 265 -23.34 -35.30 98.50
N LEU A 266 -24.61 -35.72 98.37
CA LEU A 266 -25.24 -36.64 99.33
C LEU A 266 -24.58 -38.03 99.31
N ALA A 267 -24.24 -38.55 98.13
CA ALA A 267 -23.58 -39.85 97.99
C ALA A 267 -22.18 -39.89 98.64
N LYS A 268 -21.43 -38.77 98.64
CA LYS A 268 -20.12 -38.66 99.30
C LYS A 268 -20.20 -38.68 100.84
N ARG A 269 -21.36 -38.33 101.44
CA ARG A 269 -21.55 -38.27 102.90
C ARG A 269 -21.88 -39.62 103.54
N ILE A 270 -22.40 -40.57 102.77
CA ILE A 270 -22.76 -41.93 103.20
C ILE A 270 -21.55 -42.76 103.73
N PRO A 271 -20.38 -42.76 103.07
CA PRO A 271 -19.21 -43.50 103.58
C PRO A 271 -18.62 -42.93 104.89
N GLU A 272 -18.79 -41.64 105.17
CA GLU A 272 -18.32 -41.04 106.44
C GLU A 272 -19.14 -41.51 107.65
N LEU A 273 -20.47 -41.56 107.50
CA LEU A 273 -21.40 -41.99 108.56
C LEU A 273 -21.34 -43.49 108.84
N THR A 274 -21.05 -44.31 107.82
CA THR A 274 -20.87 -45.76 108.00
C THR A 274 -19.59 -46.08 108.76
N LYS A 275 -18.52 -45.32 108.54
CA LYS A 275 -17.27 -45.43 109.30
C LYS A 275 -17.43 -45.04 110.78
N GLU A 276 -18.22 -43.99 111.06
CA GLU A 276 -18.55 -43.60 112.45
C GLU A 276 -19.37 -44.66 113.20
N MET A 277 -20.26 -45.39 112.50
CA MET A 277 -21.02 -46.50 113.10
C MET A 277 -20.12 -47.69 113.45
N GLU A 278 -19.15 -48.01 112.60
CA GLU A 278 -18.19 -49.11 112.80
C GLU A 278 -17.26 -48.84 114.00
N ASP A 279 -16.76 -47.60 114.15
CA ASP A 279 -15.90 -47.20 115.26
C ASP A 279 -16.64 -47.12 116.61
N ARG A 280 -17.97 -46.91 116.59
CA ARG A 280 -18.80 -47.05 117.81
C ARG A 280 -19.08 -48.51 118.14
N GLY A 281 -19.25 -49.37 117.12
CA GLY A 281 -19.42 -50.81 117.30
C GLY A 281 -18.22 -51.49 117.96
N LYS A 282 -16.99 -51.14 117.54
CA LYS A 282 -15.75 -51.67 118.15
C LYS A 282 -15.61 -51.30 119.63
N ARG A 283 -15.92 -50.05 119.99
CA ARG A 283 -15.89 -49.58 121.39
C ARG A 283 -16.87 -50.33 122.32
N VAL A 284 -18.00 -50.80 121.79
CA VAL A 284 -18.94 -51.63 122.56
C VAL A 284 -18.40 -53.05 122.77
N GLY A 285 -17.64 -53.58 121.80
CA GLY A 285 -16.94 -54.86 121.92
C GLY A 285 -15.87 -54.83 123.01
N ASP A 286 -14.99 -53.83 122.97
CA ASP A 286 -13.88 -53.69 123.93
C ASP A 286 -14.37 -53.53 125.38
N HIS A 287 -15.49 -52.81 125.58
CA HIS A 287 -16.09 -52.67 126.91
C HIS A 287 -16.75 -53.95 127.44
N LYS A 288 -17.15 -54.88 126.55
CA LYS A 288 -17.78 -56.14 126.93
C LYS A 288 -16.73 -57.16 127.40
N GLU A 289 -15.61 -57.25 126.68
CA GLU A 289 -14.46 -58.09 127.07
C GLU A 289 -13.84 -57.64 128.40
N ALA A 290 -13.76 -56.33 128.64
CA ALA A 290 -13.28 -55.78 129.91
C ALA A 290 -14.19 -56.15 131.11
N LEU A 291 -15.49 -56.34 130.88
CA LEU A 291 -16.47 -56.68 131.92
C LEU A 291 -16.40 -58.16 132.30
N GLU A 292 -16.22 -59.04 131.30
CA GLU A 292 -16.01 -60.48 131.52
C GLU A 292 -14.69 -60.75 132.26
N SER A 293 -13.61 -60.07 131.88
CA SER A 293 -12.33 -60.14 132.61
C SER A 293 -12.45 -59.67 134.07
N PHE A 294 -13.26 -58.66 134.36
CA PHE A 294 -13.47 -58.17 135.72
C PHE A 294 -14.29 -59.14 136.56
N GLN A 295 -15.28 -59.81 135.97
CA GLN A 295 -16.09 -60.83 136.65
C GLN A 295 -15.29 -62.10 136.98
N GLU A 296 -14.39 -62.52 136.09
CA GLU A 296 -13.47 -63.64 136.34
C GLU A 296 -12.46 -63.32 137.45
N GLN A 297 -11.95 -62.09 137.52
CA GLN A 297 -11.05 -61.66 138.60
C GLN A 297 -11.75 -61.61 139.96
N LEU A 298 -13.03 -61.21 140.00
CA LEU A 298 -13.82 -61.14 141.23
C LEU A 298 -14.19 -62.53 141.77
N THR A 299 -14.50 -63.48 140.89
CA THR A 299 -14.78 -64.87 141.27
C THR A 299 -13.51 -65.58 141.77
N ALA A 300 -12.36 -65.34 141.14
CA ALA A 300 -11.08 -65.90 141.60
C ALA A 300 -10.66 -65.38 143.00
N THR A 301 -10.86 -64.08 143.28
CA THR A 301 -10.50 -63.50 144.59
C THR A 301 -11.46 -63.89 145.71
N CYS A 302 -12.75 -64.11 145.43
CA CYS A 302 -13.71 -64.57 146.43
C CYS A 302 -13.46 -66.02 146.90
N ILE A 303 -12.96 -66.89 146.01
CA ILE A 303 -12.63 -68.29 146.33
C ILE A 303 -11.37 -68.38 147.22
N GLU A 304 -10.35 -67.56 146.97
CA GLU A 304 -9.14 -67.53 147.82
C GLU A 304 -9.41 -66.95 149.22
N ALA A 305 -10.42 -66.09 149.38
CA ALA A 305 -10.74 -65.40 150.63
C ALA A 305 -11.75 -66.14 151.53
N GLY A 306 -12.31 -67.28 151.11
CA GLY A 306 -13.21 -68.09 151.93
C GLY A 306 -14.58 -67.45 152.22
N ILE A 307 -15.13 -66.68 151.26
CA ILE A 307 -16.41 -65.96 151.39
C ILE A 307 -17.43 -66.57 150.42
N CYS A 308 -18.62 -66.96 150.92
CA CYS A 308 -19.66 -67.62 150.13
C CYS A 308 -20.37 -66.68 149.13
N GLU A 309 -20.49 -67.13 147.87
CA GLU A 309 -20.91 -66.36 146.68
C GLU A 309 -22.39 -65.92 146.64
N ALA A 310 -23.24 -66.39 147.56
CA ALA A 310 -24.65 -65.99 147.59
C ALA A 310 -24.96 -64.85 148.59
N CYS A 311 -24.13 -64.64 149.62
CA CYS A 311 -24.48 -63.80 150.77
C CYS A 311 -23.43 -62.74 151.17
N ASN A 312 -22.35 -62.56 150.41
CA ASN A 312 -21.35 -61.50 150.62
C ASN A 312 -20.85 -61.36 152.07
N GLY A 313 -20.73 -62.47 152.80
CA GLY A 313 -19.93 -62.57 154.03
C GLY A 313 -20.50 -61.92 155.30
N LEU A 314 -21.81 -61.65 155.38
CA LEU A 314 -22.44 -61.04 156.57
C LEU A 314 -22.87 -62.04 157.67
N LEU A 315 -22.84 -63.39 157.46
CA LEU A 315 -23.25 -64.44 158.44
C LEU A 315 -22.51 -65.79 158.28
N SER A 316 -22.43 -66.63 159.33
CA SER A 316 -21.74 -67.95 159.39
C SER A 316 -22.57 -69.13 158.82
N HIS A 317 -21.88 -70.20 158.38
CA HIS A 317 -22.32 -71.28 157.46
C HIS A 317 -23.50 -72.22 157.91
N GLU A 318 -24.24 -71.85 158.95
CA GLU A 318 -25.41 -72.59 159.49
C GLU A 318 -26.77 -71.86 159.41
N GLU A 319 -26.90 -70.76 158.66
CA GLU A 319 -28.23 -70.27 158.20
C GLU A 319 -28.31 -70.02 156.67
N CYS A 320 -27.25 -70.25 155.90
CA CYS A 320 -27.30 -70.05 154.44
C CYS A 320 -27.82 -71.27 153.64
N THR A 321 -28.33 -72.31 154.30
CA THR A 321 -28.96 -73.45 153.62
C THR A 321 -30.47 -73.47 153.87
N GLY A 322 -31.13 -72.61 153.10
CA GLY A 322 -32.53 -72.65 152.71
C GLY A 322 -32.64 -72.16 151.27
#